data_AF-A0A2E4QF41-F1
#
_entry.id   AF-A0A2E4QF41-F1
#
_cell.length_a   1.000
_cell.length_b   1.000
_cell.length_c   1.000
_cell.angle_alpha   90.00
_cell.angle_beta   90.00
_cell.angle_gamma   90.00
#
_symmetry.space_group_name_H-M   'P 1'
#
loop_
_entity.id
_entity.type
_entity.pdbx_description
1 polymer ?
#
loop_
_entity_poly.entity_id
_entity_poly.type
_entity_poly.pdbx_seq_one_letter_code
_entity_poly.pdbx_strand_id
1 'polypeptide(L)'
;MREENDVLAQVGLGAIIVFIGTLLAVTSSAYVMINQLERISQSTEKTVHVATNEAHTQIIFVGAWIDDDFDDYLFMIEYQSLGKEVITSEVGFVLWCEHNNVINRRYGYLGDDLLSAPDR
;
A
#
# COMPACT_ATOMS: atom_id res chain seq x y z
N MET A 1 -13.53 -5.49 -70.44
CA MET A 1 -12.28 -6.31 -70.48
C MET A 1 -11.09 -5.56 -69.88
N ARG A 2 -10.44 -4.58 -70.56
CA ARG A 2 -9.23 -3.93 -69.99
C ARG A 2 -9.55 -2.88 -68.91
N GLU A 3 -10.56 -2.03 -69.11
CA GLU A 3 -10.99 -1.05 -68.09
C GLU A 3 -11.57 -1.71 -66.84
N GLU A 4 -12.40 -2.75 -66.96
CA GLU A 4 -12.95 -3.46 -65.80
C GLU A 4 -11.87 -4.12 -64.94
N ASN A 5 -10.83 -4.67 -65.57
CA ASN A 5 -9.68 -5.23 -64.84
C ASN A 5 -8.86 -4.15 -64.13
N ASP A 6 -8.73 -2.95 -64.73
CA ASP A 6 -8.06 -1.81 -64.09
C ASP A 6 -8.86 -1.29 -62.88
N VAL A 7 -10.18 -1.21 -63.01
CA VAL A 7 -11.08 -0.82 -61.90
C VAL A 7 -11.02 -1.83 -60.75
N LEU A 8 -11.04 -3.14 -61.05
CA LEU A 8 -10.91 -4.19 -60.04
C LEU A 8 -9.53 -4.15 -59.34
N ALA A 9 -8.45 -3.91 -60.08
CA ALA A 9 -7.12 -3.75 -59.51
C ALA A 9 -7.02 -2.50 -58.60
N GLN A 10 -7.66 -1.40 -58.99
CA GLN A 10 -7.72 -0.17 -58.19
C GLN A 10 -8.49 -0.36 -56.88
N VAL A 11 -9.61 -1.09 -56.90
CA VAL A 11 -10.38 -1.45 -55.69
C VAL A 11 -9.57 -2.38 -54.78
N GLY A 12 -8.86 -3.36 -55.35
CA GLY A 12 -7.99 -4.27 -54.61
C GLY A 12 -6.85 -3.56 -53.86
N LEU A 13 -6.22 -2.56 -54.49
CA LEU A 13 -5.22 -1.71 -53.84
C LEU A 13 -5.81 -0.91 -52.67
N GLY A 14 -7.01 -0.35 -52.84
CA GLY A 14 -7.72 0.34 -51.77
C GLY A 14 -8.00 -0.58 -50.57
N ALA A 15 -8.41 -1.82 -50.82
CA ALA A 15 -8.67 -2.81 -49.77
C ALA A 15 -7.41 -3.17 -48.97
N ILE A 16 -6.25 -3.29 -49.61
CA ILE A 16 -4.98 -3.60 -48.93
C ILE A 16 -4.56 -2.45 -48.01
N ILE A 17 -4.70 -1.20 -48.45
CA ILE A 17 -4.35 -0.02 -47.64
C ILE A 17 -5.22 0.03 -46.38
N VAL A 18 -6.53 -0.20 -46.51
CA VAL A 18 -7.45 -0.24 -45.36
C VAL A 18 -7.14 -1.42 -44.45
N PHE A 19 -6.80 -2.59 -45.01
CA PHE A 19 -6.44 -3.76 -44.22
C PHE A 19 -5.20 -3.49 -43.35
N ILE A 20 -4.13 -2.92 -43.93
CA ILE A 20 -2.93 -2.59 -43.16
C ILE A 20 -3.22 -1.49 -42.13
N GLY A 21 -3.99 -0.46 -42.49
CA GLY A 21 -4.35 0.62 -41.58
C GLY A 21 -5.16 0.14 -40.37
N THR A 22 -6.15 -0.72 -40.58
CA THR A 22 -6.96 -1.31 -39.50
C THR A 22 -6.13 -2.23 -38.61
N LEU A 23 -5.20 -3.01 -39.18
CA LEU A 23 -4.32 -3.89 -38.41
C LEU A 23 -3.37 -3.09 -37.50
N LEU A 24 -2.80 -1.99 -37.99
CA LEU A 24 -1.98 -1.08 -37.19
C LEU A 24 -2.79 -0.38 -36.09
N ALA A 25 -4.02 0.03 -36.38
CA ALA A 25 -4.90 0.65 -35.38
C ALA A 25 -5.28 -0.33 -34.25
N VAL A 26 -5.59 -1.58 -34.58
CA VAL A 26 -5.96 -2.62 -33.59
C VAL A 26 -4.75 -2.98 -32.72
N THR A 27 -3.60 -3.21 -33.33
CA THR A 27 -2.37 -3.61 -32.61
C THR A 27 -1.88 -2.51 -31.66
N SER A 28 -1.89 -1.25 -32.10
CA SER A 28 -1.53 -0.11 -31.23
C SER A 28 -2.51 0.08 -30.07
N SER A 29 -3.81 -0.06 -30.32
CA SER A 29 -4.84 0.04 -29.28
C SER A 29 -4.74 -1.09 -28.26
N ALA A 30 -4.52 -2.33 -28.73
CA ALA A 30 -4.33 -3.49 -27.86
C ALA A 30 -3.09 -3.35 -26.98
N TYR A 31 -1.98 -2.84 -27.53
CA TYR A 31 -0.76 -2.58 -26.77
C TYR A 31 -0.99 -1.59 -25.62
N VAL A 32 -1.67 -0.48 -25.88
CA VAL A 32 -1.98 0.51 -24.83
C VAL A 32 -2.92 -0.08 -23.78
N MET A 33 -3.95 -0.81 -24.21
CA MET A 33 -4.90 -1.44 -23.30
C MET A 33 -4.22 -2.44 -22.35
N ILE A 34 -3.36 -3.31 -22.88
CA ILE A 34 -2.66 -4.33 -22.07
C ILE A 34 -1.73 -3.66 -21.05
N ASN A 35 -0.95 -2.66 -21.47
CA ASN A 35 -0.07 -1.93 -20.54
C ASN A 35 -0.84 -1.25 -19.42
N GLN A 36 -2.00 -0.67 -19.73
CA GLN A 36 -2.83 -0.02 -18.72
C GLN A 36 -3.44 -1.04 -17.75
N LEU A 37 -3.92 -2.17 -18.26
CA LEU A 37 -4.45 -3.27 -17.44
C LEU A 37 -3.39 -3.84 -16.50
N GLU A 38 -2.16 -4.04 -16.98
CA GLU A 38 -1.07 -4.55 -16.14
C GLU A 38 -0.77 -3.60 -14.98
N ARG A 39 -0.68 -2.28 -15.25
CA ARG A 39 -0.47 -1.28 -14.20
C ARG A 39 -1.60 -1.28 -13.17
N ILE A 40 -2.85 -1.40 -13.61
CA ILE A 40 -4.01 -1.46 -12.71
C ILE A 40 -3.98 -2.74 -11.87
N SER A 41 -3.69 -3.89 -12.49
CA SER A 41 -3.62 -5.17 -11.80
C SER A 41 -2.53 -5.15 -10.72
N GLN A 42 -1.31 -4.75 -11.08
CA GLN A 42 -0.20 -4.66 -10.13
C GLN A 42 -0.46 -3.64 -9.02
N SER A 43 -1.09 -2.50 -9.34
CA SER A 43 -1.47 -1.52 -8.32
C SER A 43 -2.50 -2.09 -7.36
N THR A 44 -3.51 -2.80 -7.88
CA THR A 44 -4.57 -3.41 -7.07
C THR A 44 -4.01 -4.49 -6.15
N GLU A 45 -3.16 -5.37 -6.68
CA GLU A 45 -2.47 -6.40 -5.89
C GLU A 45 -1.63 -5.79 -4.77
N LYS A 46 -0.84 -4.75 -5.07
CA LYS A 46 -0.06 -4.02 -4.06
C LYS A 46 -0.97 -3.40 -3.00
N THR A 47 -2.06 -2.75 -3.40
CA THR A 47 -3.00 -2.15 -2.46
C THR A 47 -3.66 -3.19 -1.57
N VAL A 48 -4.10 -4.32 -2.13
CA VAL A 48 -4.71 -5.41 -1.36
C VAL A 48 -3.70 -6.01 -0.40
N HIS A 49 -2.47 -6.25 -0.83
CA HIS A 49 -1.40 -6.77 0.01
C HIS A 49 -1.05 -5.82 1.15
N VAL A 50 -0.90 -4.51 0.87
CA VAL A 50 -0.67 -3.49 1.90
C VAL A 50 -1.85 -3.42 2.86
N ALA A 51 -3.09 -3.29 2.37
CA ALA A 51 -4.27 -3.21 3.23
C ALA A 51 -4.45 -4.45 4.11
N THR A 52 -4.15 -5.64 3.57
CA THR A 52 -4.18 -6.89 4.33
C THR A 52 -3.09 -6.91 5.40
N ASN A 53 -1.86 -6.54 5.08
CA ASN A 53 -0.78 -6.53 6.05
C ASN A 53 -1.00 -5.47 7.14
N GLU A 54 -1.47 -4.27 6.78
CA GLU A 54 -1.81 -3.22 7.74
C GLU A 54 -2.98 -3.65 8.64
N ALA A 55 -4.01 -4.31 8.10
CA ALA A 55 -5.13 -4.79 8.90
C ALA A 55 -4.73 -5.86 9.93
N HIS A 56 -3.72 -6.68 9.62
CA HIS A 56 -3.20 -7.71 10.53
C HIS A 56 -2.06 -7.23 11.43
N THR A 57 -1.46 -6.07 11.13
CA THR A 57 -0.41 -5.46 11.97
C THR A 57 -1.09 -4.62 13.05
N GLN A 58 -1.63 -5.29 14.06
CA GLN A 58 -2.26 -4.64 15.21
C GLN A 58 -1.44 -4.81 16.48
N ILE A 59 -1.46 -3.76 17.30
CA ILE A 59 -0.83 -3.70 18.61
C ILE A 59 -1.92 -3.94 19.66
N ILE A 60 -1.77 -4.95 20.50
CA ILE A 60 -2.72 -5.30 21.56
C ILE A 60 -2.11 -4.95 22.92
N PHE A 61 -2.86 -4.21 23.73
CA PHE A 61 -2.50 -3.96 25.12
C PHE A 61 -2.97 -5.13 25.99
N VAL A 62 -2.03 -5.85 26.60
CA VAL A 62 -2.31 -7.05 27.41
C VAL A 62 -2.56 -6.70 28.87
N GLY A 63 -1.84 -5.70 29.38
CA GLY A 63 -1.96 -5.28 30.77
C GLY A 63 -1.18 -4.01 31.04
N ALA A 64 -1.61 -3.30 32.09
CA ALA A 64 -0.92 -2.15 32.64
C ALA A 64 -0.81 -2.32 34.15
N TRP A 65 0.37 -2.05 34.70
CA TRP A 65 0.65 -2.07 36.13
C TRP A 65 1.20 -0.71 36.57
N ILE A 66 0.92 -0.39 37.83
CA ILE A 66 1.41 0.80 38.52
C ILE A 66 2.15 0.25 39.75
N ASP A 67 3.47 0.41 39.79
CA ASP A 67 4.33 -0.18 40.84
C ASP A 67 4.45 0.76 42.06
N ASP A 68 4.42 2.08 41.83
CA ASP A 68 4.33 3.14 42.85
C ASP A 68 3.27 4.18 42.43
N ASP A 69 2.57 4.78 43.39
CA ASP A 69 1.45 5.72 43.23
C ASP A 69 1.87 7.08 42.60
N PHE A 70 3.12 7.21 42.11
CA PHE A 70 3.69 8.49 41.70
C PHE A 70 4.43 8.53 40.35
N ASP A 71 5.24 7.54 39.96
CA ASP A 71 6.13 7.68 38.80
C ASP A 71 6.36 6.45 37.89
N ASP A 72 6.13 5.23 38.37
CA ASP A 72 6.44 4.01 37.61
C ASP A 72 5.21 3.33 37.00
N TYR A 73 5.11 3.40 35.65
CA TYR A 73 4.07 2.77 34.85
C TYR A 73 4.65 1.67 33.96
N LEU A 74 4.11 0.46 34.05
CA LEU A 74 4.50 -0.67 33.21
C LEU A 74 3.35 -1.02 32.26
N PHE A 75 3.62 -0.97 30.95
CA PHE A 75 2.67 -1.39 29.91
C PHE A 75 3.21 -2.62 29.20
N MET A 76 2.39 -3.66 29.08
CA MET A 76 2.71 -4.85 28.30
C MET A 76 1.89 -4.87 27.02
N ILE A 77 2.62 -5.01 25.92
CA ILE A 77 2.11 -4.91 24.57
C ILE A 77 2.49 -6.19 23.83
N GLU A 78 1.52 -6.80 23.17
CA GLU A 78 1.72 -7.92 22.26
C GLU A 78 1.40 -7.50 20.82
N TYR A 79 2.23 -7.96 19.90
CA TYR A 79 2.00 -7.79 18.47
C TYR A 79 1.23 -8.98 17.93
N GLN A 80 0.23 -8.74 17.08
CA GLN A 80 -0.46 -9.83 16.41
C GLN A 80 0.50 -10.59 15.48
N SER A 81 0.52 -11.92 15.62
CA SER A 81 1.44 -12.83 14.91
C SER A 81 1.28 -12.86 13.38
N LEU A 82 0.22 -12.29 12.82
CA LEU A 82 -0.10 -12.38 11.38
C LEU A 82 0.29 -11.12 10.60
N GLY A 83 0.76 -10.07 11.29
CA GLY A 83 1.21 -8.81 10.70
C GLY A 83 2.67 -8.81 10.26
N LYS A 84 3.13 -7.66 9.77
CA LYS A 84 4.56 -7.40 9.53
C LYS A 84 5.28 -7.31 10.88
N GLU A 85 6.54 -7.73 10.94
CA GLU A 85 7.41 -7.51 12.10
C GLU A 85 7.46 -6.01 12.42
N VAL A 86 7.05 -5.64 13.63
CA VAL A 86 7.01 -4.26 14.10
C VAL A 86 8.36 -3.90 14.69
N ILE A 87 9.01 -2.89 14.14
CA ILE A 87 10.26 -2.36 14.67
C ILE A 87 9.92 -1.51 15.89
N THR A 88 10.36 -1.93 17.08
CA THR A 88 10.02 -1.27 18.35
C THR A 88 10.44 0.20 18.43
N SER A 89 11.49 0.59 17.70
CA SER A 89 11.95 1.99 17.60
C SER A 89 11.02 2.89 16.79
N GLU A 90 10.10 2.35 15.99
CA GLU A 90 9.13 3.12 15.19
C GLU A 90 7.78 3.27 15.92
N VAL A 91 7.57 2.55 17.02
CA VAL A 91 6.33 2.61 17.80
C VAL A 91 6.40 3.76 18.78
N GLY A 92 5.68 4.84 18.47
CA GLY A 92 5.51 5.98 19.36
C GLY A 92 4.37 5.76 20.36
N PHE A 93 4.56 6.18 21.61
CA PHE A 93 3.51 6.23 22.62
C PHE A 93 3.26 7.67 23.07
N VAL A 94 2.02 7.95 23.50
CA VAL A 94 1.65 9.22 24.10
C VAL A 94 0.77 8.94 25.32
N LEU A 95 1.24 9.35 26.48
CA LEU A 95 0.47 9.39 27.72
C LEU A 95 0.06 10.82 28.00
N TRP A 96 -1.21 11.03 28.34
CA TRP A 96 -1.72 12.34 28.71
C TRP A 96 -2.47 12.24 30.04
N CYS A 97 -2.28 13.25 30.88
CA CYS A 97 -2.97 13.39 32.16
C CYS A 97 -3.43 14.84 32.30
N GLU A 98 -4.68 15.03 32.72
CA GLU A 98 -5.24 16.34 33.00
C GLU A 98 -5.27 16.57 34.51
N HIS A 99 -4.63 17.66 34.96
CA HIS A 99 -4.70 18.09 36.35
C HIS A 99 -4.92 19.61 36.41
N ASN A 100 -5.96 20.06 37.11
CA ASN A 100 -6.30 21.49 37.29
C ASN A 100 -6.35 22.31 35.98
N ASN A 101 -7.06 21.81 34.95
CA ASN A 101 -7.16 22.43 33.61
C ASN A 101 -5.83 22.59 32.87
N VAL A 102 -4.77 21.89 33.29
CA VAL A 102 -3.49 21.81 32.58
C VAL A 102 -3.30 20.38 32.07
N ILE A 103 -3.07 20.26 30.76
CA ILE A 103 -2.83 18.97 30.10
C ILE A 103 -1.33 18.71 30.10
N ASN A 104 -0.89 17.71 30.86
CA ASN A 104 0.48 17.21 30.83
C ASN A 104 0.56 16.04 29.84
N ARG A 105 1.61 16.01 29.01
CA ARG A 105 1.83 14.94 28.02
C ARG A 105 3.24 14.39 28.16
N ARG A 106 3.37 13.07 28.12
CA ARG A 106 4.63 12.36 27.89
C ARG A 106 4.54 11.61 26.58
N TYR A 107 5.58 11.68 25.78
CA TYR A 107 5.66 10.99 24.50
C TYR A 107 7.08 10.47 24.29
N GLY A 108 7.20 9.41 23.52
CA GLY A 108 8.48 8.78 23.21
C GLY A 108 8.30 7.57 22.30
N TYR A 109 9.40 6.89 22.00
CA TYR A 109 9.40 5.65 21.22
C TYR A 109 9.71 4.47 22.15
N LEU A 110 9.08 3.32 21.91
CA LEU A 110 9.28 2.12 22.74
C LEU A 110 10.70 1.53 22.63
N GLY A 111 11.44 1.87 21.56
CA GLY A 111 12.83 1.46 21.37
C GLY A 111 13.88 2.46 21.83
N ASP A 112 13.53 3.47 22.63
CA ASP A 112 14.49 4.44 23.19
C ASP A 112 15.12 3.90 24.48
N ASP A 113 16.46 3.92 24.56
CA ASP A 113 17.26 3.40 25.69
C ASP A 113 16.92 4.10 27.02
N LEU A 114 16.37 5.31 26.97
CA LEU A 114 15.98 6.09 28.15
C LEU A 114 14.57 5.76 28.68
N LEU A 115 13.76 5.02 27.92
CA LEU A 115 12.36 4.71 28.21
C LEU A 115 12.12 3.22 28.48
N SER A 116 13.04 2.35 28.05
CA SER A 116 13.08 0.94 28.44
C SER A 116 13.69 0.82 29.84
N ALA A 117 12.97 0.19 30.77
CA ALA A 117 13.59 -0.23 32.04
C ALA A 117 14.83 -1.10 31.71
N PRO A 118 15.97 -0.91 32.40
CA PRO A 118 17.18 -1.68 32.13
C PRO A 118 16.94 -3.15 32.48
N ASP A 119 17.33 -4.05 31.56
CA ASP A 119 17.44 -5.49 31.84
C ASP A 119 18.42 -5.69 33.00
N ARG A 120 17.89 -5.93 34.21
CA ARG A 120 18.65 -6.46 35.34
C ARG A 120 18.06 -7.79 35.77
#